data_AF-A0AAW2ZC57-F1
#
_entry.id   AF-A0AAW2ZC57-F1
#
_cell.length_a   1.000
_cell.length_b   1.000
_cell.length_c   1.000
_cell.angle_alpha   90.00
_cell.angle_beta   90.00
_cell.angle_gamma   90.00
#
_symmetry.space_group_name_H-M   'P 1'
#
loop_
_entity.id
_entity.type
_entity.pdbx_description
1 polymer ?
#
loop_
_entity_poly.entity_id
_entity_poly.type
_entity_poly.pdbx_seq_one_letter_code
_entity_poly.pdbx_strand_id
1 'polypeptide(L)'
;MTQTVKHDIDDDDDETTTTTSLQTETFKTSTVFHKNSKSPLTDEEMYVPDIDFDNLVNGTTNIMMNLISDLCDYIGTRNIYIELHDPLFIDLYCPFVENTPFAPMLPRYFDPCLSSCCELAPDAYCVDLIIKSMFRKFVRALYSIILDGGRIFFPHDSLLLLKDIEAAEQFFYGEDQDKKKIEYMLQYTIKLKSIIAVVMDKSAKELIEGGNYNQPYFKLPDKVPDVAGSPWTKQIVWKVLSGRVKHDSVAKKFIKNNPNVFD
;
A
#
# COMPACT_ATOMS: atom_id res chain seq x y z
N MET A 1 2.12 -47.91 -45.76
CA MET A 1 3.50 -47.44 -45.55
C MET A 1 3.46 -46.56 -44.30
N THR A 2 3.29 -47.09 -43.10
CA THR A 2 4.20 -47.94 -42.30
C THR A 2 5.54 -47.25 -42.06
N GLN A 3 5.73 -46.63 -40.90
CA GLN A 3 6.73 -47.08 -39.92
C GLN A 3 6.60 -46.35 -38.56
N THR A 4 6.36 -47.18 -37.57
CA THR A 4 6.60 -46.98 -36.13
C THR A 4 8.09 -47.20 -35.87
N VAL A 5 8.72 -46.40 -34.99
CA VAL A 5 9.89 -46.85 -34.23
C VAL A 5 9.74 -46.37 -32.80
N LYS A 6 9.49 -47.35 -31.91
CA LYS A 6 9.77 -47.30 -30.48
C LYS A 6 11.27 -47.46 -30.28
N HIS A 7 11.82 -46.83 -29.24
CA HIS A 7 12.94 -47.42 -28.52
C HIS A 7 12.75 -47.18 -27.02
N ASP A 8 12.39 -48.26 -26.33
CA ASP A 8 12.65 -48.50 -24.91
C ASP A 8 14.10 -49.01 -24.80
N ILE A 9 14.87 -48.53 -23.80
CA ILE A 9 15.87 -49.29 -23.02
C ILE A 9 15.96 -48.65 -21.63
N ASP A 10 15.72 -49.51 -20.63
CA ASP A 10 15.87 -49.36 -19.18
C ASP A 10 17.35 -49.32 -18.74
N ASP A 11 17.59 -48.79 -17.53
CA ASP A 11 18.49 -49.30 -16.46
C ASP A 11 18.71 -48.14 -15.47
N ASP A 12 18.03 -48.17 -14.32
CA ASP A 12 18.55 -48.65 -13.03
C ASP A 12 19.73 -47.81 -12.50
N ASP A 13 19.45 -46.96 -11.50
CA ASP A 13 20.30 -46.93 -10.31
C ASP A 13 19.55 -46.36 -9.09
N ASP A 14 19.75 -47.11 -8.03
CA ASP A 14 19.24 -47.09 -6.67
C ASP A 14 19.90 -45.96 -5.86
N GLU A 15 19.14 -45.10 -5.19
CA GLU A 15 19.68 -44.42 -4.01
C GLU A 15 18.60 -44.14 -2.95
N THR A 16 18.72 -44.93 -1.90
CA THR A 16 17.95 -44.93 -0.67
C THR A 16 18.50 -43.86 0.28
N THR A 17 17.83 -42.70 0.37
CA THR A 17 18.10 -41.75 1.47
C THR A 17 17.11 -41.90 2.61
N THR A 18 17.58 -42.64 3.60
CA THR A 18 17.08 -42.70 4.97
C THR A 18 17.35 -41.34 5.65
N THR A 19 16.33 -40.70 6.23
CA THR A 19 16.57 -39.60 7.18
C THR A 19 15.57 -39.65 8.35
N THR A 20 16.04 -40.34 9.39
CA THR A 20 16.05 -39.92 10.80
C THR A 20 14.77 -39.34 11.41
N SER A 21 14.06 -40.20 12.13
CA SER A 21 13.05 -39.86 13.12
C SER A 21 13.67 -39.14 14.32
N LEU A 22 13.06 -38.01 14.70
CA LEU A 22 13.34 -37.27 15.94
C LEU A 22 12.97 -38.13 17.15
N GLN A 23 13.96 -38.57 17.92
CA GLN A 23 13.76 -39.12 19.25
C GLN A 23 13.56 -37.97 20.25
N THR A 24 12.37 -37.90 20.84
CA THR A 24 12.08 -37.09 22.02
C THR A 24 12.67 -37.79 23.26
N GLU A 25 13.82 -37.32 23.73
CA GLU A 25 14.35 -37.72 25.04
C GLU A 25 13.53 -37.10 26.16
N THR A 26 12.86 -37.97 26.93
CA THR A 26 12.14 -37.60 28.15
C THR A 26 13.12 -37.70 29.33
N PHE A 27 13.63 -36.57 29.82
CA PHE A 27 14.44 -36.54 31.04
C PHE A 27 13.57 -36.83 32.27
N LYS A 28 13.73 -38.02 32.86
CA LYS A 28 13.23 -38.36 34.20
C LYS A 28 14.31 -38.02 35.23
N THR A 29 14.09 -36.99 36.03
CA THR A 29 14.89 -36.72 37.23
C THR A 29 14.14 -37.19 38.47
N SER A 30 14.49 -38.39 38.95
CA SER A 30 14.23 -38.80 40.33
C SER A 30 15.19 -38.07 41.26
N THR A 31 14.68 -37.35 42.26
CA THR A 31 15.52 -36.89 43.38
C THR A 31 14.82 -37.17 44.70
N VAL A 32 15.43 -38.07 45.47
CA VAL A 32 15.07 -38.45 46.84
C VAL A 32 15.68 -37.41 47.79
N PHE A 33 14.85 -36.75 48.62
CA PHE A 33 15.33 -35.84 49.65
C PHE A 33 15.80 -36.60 50.91
N HIS A 34 17.06 -36.40 51.29
CA HIS A 34 17.56 -36.71 52.63
C HIS A 34 17.83 -35.41 53.40
N LYS A 35 17.31 -35.34 54.64
CA LYS A 35 17.37 -34.17 55.52
C LYS A 35 18.74 -34.03 56.19
N ASN A 36 19.40 -32.92 55.90
CA ASN A 36 20.02 -31.93 56.79
C ASN A 36 20.81 -32.38 58.05
N SER A 37 22.07 -31.95 58.12
CA SER A 37 22.73 -31.55 59.38
C SER A 37 23.53 -30.25 59.15
N LYS A 38 23.45 -29.35 60.14
CA LYS A 38 23.84 -27.93 60.10
C LYS A 38 25.35 -27.68 60.22
N SER A 39 25.83 -26.57 59.62
CA SER A 39 26.43 -25.37 60.28
C SER A 39 27.45 -24.65 59.36
N PRO A 40 27.93 -23.41 59.64
CA PRO A 40 27.49 -22.22 58.90
C PRO A 40 28.66 -21.34 58.39
N LEU A 41 28.69 -20.96 57.11
CA LEU A 41 29.65 -19.98 56.59
C LEU A 41 28.99 -19.08 55.53
N THR A 42 28.86 -17.80 55.88
CA THR A 42 28.64 -16.60 55.05
C THR A 42 28.32 -16.81 53.57
N ASP A 43 27.04 -16.87 53.23
CA ASP A 43 26.58 -16.67 51.86
C ASP A 43 26.40 -15.17 51.65
N GLU A 44 27.32 -14.53 50.92
CA GLU A 44 26.91 -13.41 50.07
C GLU A 44 25.79 -13.98 49.21
N GLU A 45 24.54 -13.57 49.45
CA GLU A 45 23.42 -13.91 48.58
C GLU A 45 23.79 -13.46 47.18
N MET A 46 24.31 -14.38 46.38
CA MET A 46 24.60 -14.17 44.98
C MET A 46 23.25 -13.85 44.34
N TYR A 47 22.97 -12.56 44.18
CA TYR A 47 21.80 -12.08 43.49
C TYR A 47 21.82 -12.65 42.08
N VAL A 48 21.07 -13.72 41.87
CA VAL A 48 20.73 -14.22 40.55
C VAL A 48 19.50 -13.40 40.17
N PRO A 49 19.63 -12.39 39.28
CA PRO A 49 18.45 -11.69 38.81
C PRO A 49 17.47 -12.72 38.24
N ASP A 50 16.22 -12.65 38.68
CA ASP A 50 15.12 -13.39 38.10
C ASP A 50 14.84 -12.79 36.72
N ILE A 51 15.67 -13.19 35.75
CA ILE A 51 15.55 -12.76 34.36
C ILE A 51 14.46 -13.61 33.75
N ASP A 52 13.32 -12.97 33.53
CA ASP A 52 12.26 -13.52 32.69
C ASP A 52 12.74 -13.53 31.23
N PHE A 53 13.42 -14.62 30.86
CA PHE A 53 13.98 -14.82 29.53
C PHE A 53 12.90 -14.79 28.46
N ASP A 54 11.71 -15.30 28.74
CA ASP A 54 10.60 -15.31 27.78
C ASP A 54 10.14 -13.89 27.47
N ASN A 55 9.97 -13.06 28.50
CA ASN A 55 9.61 -11.66 28.31
C ASN A 55 10.73 -10.86 27.61
N LEU A 56 12.00 -11.13 27.91
CA LEU A 56 13.13 -10.48 27.25
C LEU A 56 13.21 -10.84 25.76
N VAL A 57 13.08 -12.13 25.42
CA VAL A 57 13.10 -12.62 24.03
C VAL A 57 11.90 -12.08 23.26
N ASN A 58 10.70 -12.12 23.85
CA ASN A 58 9.49 -11.56 23.23
C ASN A 58 9.61 -10.05 23.01
N GLY A 59 10.11 -9.30 23.99
CA GLY A 59 10.35 -7.86 23.88
C GLY A 59 11.33 -7.54 22.76
N THR A 60 12.45 -8.24 22.70
CA THR A 60 13.47 -8.05 21.66
C THR A 60 12.95 -8.40 20.27
N THR A 61 12.19 -9.49 20.15
CA THR A 61 11.56 -9.92 18.90
C THR A 61 10.58 -8.87 18.39
N ASN A 62 9.74 -8.30 19.27
CA ASN A 62 8.82 -7.24 18.90
C ASN A 62 9.55 -5.97 18.43
N ILE A 63 10.63 -5.58 19.09
CA ILE A 63 11.45 -4.43 18.66
C ILE A 63 12.04 -4.67 17.26
N MET A 64 12.59 -5.87 17.01
CA MET A 64 13.12 -6.22 15.70
C MET A 64 12.05 -6.21 14.61
N MET A 65 10.86 -6.76 14.88
CA MET A 65 9.74 -6.74 13.93
C MET A 65 9.28 -5.32 13.60
N ASN A 66 9.21 -4.44 14.60
CA ASN A 66 8.87 -3.03 14.38
C ASN A 66 9.93 -2.33 13.53
N LEU A 67 11.22 -2.54 13.83
CA LEU A 67 12.31 -1.97 13.04
C LEU A 67 12.27 -2.44 11.57
N ILE A 68 12.03 -3.73 11.34
CA ILE A 68 11.88 -4.29 9.98
C ILE A 68 10.70 -3.62 9.26
N SER A 69 9.55 -3.48 9.93
CA SER A 69 8.39 -2.79 9.37
C SER A 69 8.68 -1.33 9.02
N ASP A 70 9.38 -0.59 9.89
CA ASP A 70 9.75 0.80 9.65
C ASP A 70 10.72 0.95 8.48
N LEU A 71 11.70 0.04 8.37
CA LEU A 71 12.62 -0.01 7.23
C LEU A 71 11.88 -0.30 5.93
N CYS A 72 10.93 -1.25 5.92
CA CYS A 72 10.10 -1.53 4.76
C CYS A 72 9.20 -0.34 4.39
N ASP A 73 8.63 0.38 5.37
CA ASP A 73 7.87 1.61 5.09
C ASP A 73 8.77 2.69 4.48
N TYR A 74 9.98 2.86 5.02
CA TYR A 74 10.97 3.81 4.51
C TYR A 74 11.37 3.48 3.06
N ILE A 75 11.69 2.22 2.76
CA ILE A 75 12.03 1.78 1.40
C ILE A 75 10.87 2.08 0.45
N GLY A 76 9.64 1.73 0.81
CA GLY A 76 8.49 2.02 -0.05
C GLY A 76 8.23 3.52 -0.22
N THR A 77 8.45 4.32 0.82
CA THR A 77 8.34 5.79 0.76
C THR A 77 9.40 6.40 -0.18
N ARG A 78 10.66 5.97 -0.03
CA ARG A 78 11.78 6.42 -0.87
C ARG A 78 11.52 6.09 -2.34
N ASN A 79 11.02 4.90 -2.66
CA ASN A 79 10.71 4.54 -4.04
C ASN A 79 9.67 5.48 -4.65
N ILE A 80 8.59 5.82 -3.94
CA ILE A 80 7.54 6.69 -4.50
C ILE A 80 7.99 8.16 -4.62
N TYR A 81 8.62 8.71 -3.57
CA TYR A 81 8.87 10.16 -3.49
C TYR A 81 10.27 10.58 -3.94
N ILE A 82 11.20 9.64 -4.13
CA ILE A 82 12.55 9.93 -4.61
C ILE A 82 12.78 9.26 -5.97
N GLU A 83 12.68 7.94 -6.06
CA GLU A 83 12.98 7.22 -7.32
C GLU A 83 11.94 7.50 -8.41
N LEU A 84 10.66 7.51 -8.03
CA LEU A 84 9.54 7.76 -8.94
C LEU A 84 9.08 9.21 -8.93
N HIS A 85 9.87 10.13 -8.37
CA HIS A 85 9.51 11.53 -8.24
C HIS A 85 9.18 12.16 -9.59
N ASP A 86 10.12 12.13 -10.52
CA ASP A 86 9.97 12.75 -11.83
C ASP A 86 8.80 12.15 -12.63
N PRO A 87 8.72 10.81 -12.80
CA PRO A 87 7.60 10.23 -13.52
C PRO A 87 6.24 10.61 -12.87
N LEU A 88 6.12 10.62 -11.54
CA LEU A 88 4.84 10.91 -10.89
C LEU A 88 4.51 12.40 -10.80
N PHE A 89 5.43 13.22 -10.30
CA PHE A 89 5.16 14.61 -9.93
C PHE A 89 5.52 15.61 -11.02
N ILE A 90 6.26 15.20 -12.04
CA ILE A 90 6.57 16.05 -13.20
C ILE A 90 5.74 15.57 -14.39
N ASP A 91 5.86 14.29 -14.76
CA ASP A 91 5.35 13.80 -16.05
C ASP A 91 3.88 13.40 -16.02
N LEU A 92 3.40 12.68 -15.00
CA LEU A 92 2.04 12.12 -14.97
C LEU A 92 0.97 13.21 -15.19
N TYR A 93 0.08 12.97 -16.16
CA TYR A 93 -1.01 13.84 -16.59
C TYR A 93 -0.60 15.26 -16.98
N CYS A 94 0.63 15.45 -17.46
CA CYS A 94 1.18 16.75 -17.80
C CYS A 94 1.15 17.03 -19.31
N PRO A 95 0.59 18.17 -19.75
CA PRO A 95 -0.37 19.02 -19.04
C PRO A 95 -1.79 18.42 -18.92
N PHE A 96 -2.11 17.40 -19.71
CA PHE A 96 -3.42 16.73 -19.77
C PHE A 96 -3.29 15.24 -19.49
N VAL A 97 -4.38 14.60 -19.08
CA VAL A 97 -4.41 13.17 -18.74
C VAL A 97 -3.99 12.28 -19.92
N GLU A 98 -4.43 12.61 -21.12
CA GLU A 98 -4.14 11.82 -22.34
C GLU A 98 -2.67 11.85 -22.77
N ASN A 99 -1.90 12.86 -22.34
CA ASN A 99 -0.52 13.05 -22.80
C ASN A 99 0.45 12.05 -22.16
N THR A 100 0.26 11.80 -20.88
CA THR A 100 1.12 10.94 -20.06
C THR A 100 0.23 10.13 -19.10
N PRO A 101 -0.50 9.13 -19.65
CA PRO A 101 -1.32 8.24 -18.83
C PRO A 101 -0.43 7.33 -17.98
N PHE A 102 -1.00 6.77 -16.92
CA PHE A 102 -0.23 5.97 -15.96
C PHE A 102 0.22 4.62 -16.54
N ALA A 103 -0.63 3.93 -17.31
CA ALA A 103 -0.37 2.55 -17.71
C ALA A 103 0.99 2.35 -18.44
N PRO A 104 1.41 3.20 -19.41
CA PRO A 104 2.74 3.10 -20.03
C PRO A 104 3.93 3.35 -19.09
N MET A 105 3.70 3.97 -17.93
CA MET A 105 4.74 4.26 -16.93
C MET A 105 5.09 3.03 -16.10
N LEU A 106 4.16 2.07 -15.98
CA LEU A 106 4.34 0.83 -15.24
C LEU A 106 5.60 0.07 -15.68
N PRO A 107 5.70 -0.43 -16.94
CA PRO A 107 6.87 -1.19 -17.38
C PRO A 107 8.16 -0.39 -17.39
N ARG A 108 8.07 0.93 -17.55
CA ARG A 108 9.24 1.78 -17.73
C ARG A 108 9.89 2.18 -16.41
N TYR A 109 9.10 2.43 -15.38
CA TYR A 109 9.58 3.02 -14.14
C TYR A 109 9.23 2.17 -12.91
N PHE A 110 8.03 1.60 -12.87
CA PHE A 110 7.59 0.83 -11.71
C PHE A 110 8.16 -0.59 -11.70
N ASP A 111 8.15 -1.30 -12.83
CA ASP A 111 8.68 -2.68 -12.91
C ASP A 111 10.12 -2.75 -12.41
N PRO A 112 11.06 -1.90 -12.89
CA PRO A 112 12.45 -1.97 -12.41
C PRO A 112 12.58 -1.65 -10.91
N CYS A 113 11.79 -0.70 -10.40
CA CYS A 113 11.80 -0.36 -8.97
C CYS A 113 11.32 -1.53 -8.11
N LEU A 114 10.21 -2.18 -8.50
CA LEU A 114 9.70 -3.35 -7.77
C LEU A 114 10.61 -4.56 -7.91
N SER A 115 11.14 -4.84 -9.10
CA SER A 115 12.11 -5.93 -9.31
C SER A 115 13.32 -5.76 -8.39
N SER A 116 13.89 -4.55 -8.31
CA SER A 116 15.01 -4.28 -7.41
C SER A 116 14.64 -4.47 -5.93
N CYS A 117 13.44 -4.04 -5.52
CA CYS A 117 12.96 -4.28 -4.15
C CYS A 117 12.80 -5.78 -3.84
N CYS A 118 12.26 -6.55 -4.79
CA CYS A 118 12.08 -7.99 -4.65
C CYS A 118 13.41 -8.75 -4.60
N GLU A 119 14.42 -8.31 -5.36
CA GLU A 119 15.76 -8.93 -5.37
C GLU A 119 16.55 -8.63 -4.10
N LEU A 120 16.40 -7.44 -3.52
CA LEU A 120 17.16 -7.00 -2.35
C LEU A 120 16.50 -7.37 -1.02
N ALA A 121 15.20 -7.64 -1.01
CA ALA A 121 14.48 -8.03 0.19
C ALA A 121 14.90 -9.45 0.64
N PRO A 122 15.07 -9.68 1.95
CA PRO A 122 15.58 -10.95 2.46
C PRO A 122 14.58 -12.10 2.33
N ASP A 123 13.27 -11.80 2.31
CA ASP A 123 12.20 -12.78 2.24
C ASP A 123 10.89 -12.18 1.69
N ALA A 124 9.92 -13.05 1.42
CA ALA A 124 8.61 -12.69 0.89
C ALA A 124 7.77 -11.81 1.84
N TYR A 125 8.02 -11.87 3.15
CA TYR A 125 7.32 -11.04 4.12
C TYR A 125 7.77 -9.57 3.99
N CYS A 126 9.07 -9.34 3.87
CA CYS A 126 9.63 -8.01 3.62
C CYS A 126 9.15 -7.44 2.27
N VAL A 127 9.09 -8.28 1.23
CA VAL A 127 8.54 -7.87 -0.08
C VAL A 127 7.09 -7.38 0.05
N ASP A 128 6.23 -8.14 0.75
CA ASP A 128 4.83 -7.75 0.96
C ASP A 128 4.71 -6.42 1.73
N LEU A 129 5.55 -6.20 2.76
CA LEU A 129 5.58 -4.93 3.50
C LEU A 129 6.00 -3.75 2.62
N ILE A 130 7.02 -3.93 1.77
CA ILE A 130 7.48 -2.89 0.84
C ILE A 130 6.40 -2.58 -0.19
N ILE A 131 5.79 -3.59 -0.80
CA ILE A 131 4.70 -3.44 -1.79
C ILE A 131 3.52 -2.67 -1.17
N LYS A 132 3.09 -3.06 0.04
CA LYS A 132 2.03 -2.35 0.79
C LYS A 132 2.39 -0.89 1.05
N SER A 133 3.63 -0.62 1.48
CA SER A 133 4.10 0.75 1.66
C SER A 133 4.06 1.54 0.35
N MET A 134 4.66 1.02 -0.72
CA MET A 134 4.68 1.67 -2.03
C MET A 134 3.27 1.96 -2.54
N PHE A 135 2.36 1.00 -2.51
CA PHE A 135 0.98 1.19 -2.94
C PHE A 135 0.28 2.30 -2.16
N ARG A 136 0.35 2.29 -0.82
CA ARG A 136 -0.24 3.34 0.01
C ARG A 136 0.33 4.72 -0.30
N LYS A 137 1.64 4.83 -0.49
CA LYS A 137 2.33 6.11 -0.76
C LYS A 137 2.02 6.58 -2.20
N PHE A 138 1.92 5.66 -3.15
CA PHE A 138 1.48 5.92 -4.52
C PHE A 138 0.06 6.47 -4.57
N VAL A 139 -0.91 5.85 -3.89
CA VAL A 139 -2.28 6.37 -3.84
C VAL A 139 -2.35 7.76 -3.20
N ARG A 140 -1.52 8.03 -2.19
CA ARG A 140 -1.36 9.37 -1.62
C ARG A 140 -0.78 10.36 -2.62
N ALA A 141 0.24 9.96 -3.39
CA ALA A 141 0.81 10.78 -4.46
C ALA A 141 -0.25 11.11 -5.53
N LEU A 142 -1.01 10.12 -5.99
CA LEU A 142 -2.12 10.33 -6.92
C LEU A 142 -3.16 11.31 -6.37
N TYR A 143 -3.52 11.19 -5.09
CA TYR A 143 -4.45 12.13 -4.46
C TYR A 143 -3.96 13.57 -4.58
N SER A 144 -2.68 13.82 -4.33
CA SER A 144 -2.08 15.15 -4.48
C SER A 144 -1.97 15.59 -5.93
N ILE A 145 -1.53 14.73 -6.85
CA ILE A 145 -1.42 15.05 -8.28
C ILE A 145 -2.79 15.43 -8.87
N ILE A 146 -3.85 14.74 -8.46
CA ILE A 146 -5.21 14.93 -8.98
C ILE A 146 -5.90 16.13 -8.33
N LEU A 147 -5.73 16.36 -7.02
CA LEU A 147 -6.53 17.35 -6.28
C LEU A 147 -5.77 18.61 -5.86
N ASP A 148 -4.45 18.57 -5.72
CA ASP A 148 -3.65 19.74 -5.30
C ASP A 148 -3.22 20.62 -6.50
N GLY A 149 -3.67 20.26 -7.71
CA GLY A 149 -3.56 21.09 -8.91
C GLY A 149 -2.26 20.89 -9.69
N GLY A 150 -1.95 21.84 -10.57
CA GLY A 150 -0.82 21.78 -11.49
C GLY A 150 -1.13 21.12 -12.84
N ARG A 151 -2.08 20.19 -12.88
CA ARG A 151 -2.55 19.52 -14.12
C ARG A 151 -3.90 20.06 -14.59
N ILE A 152 -4.24 19.80 -15.84
CA ILE A 152 -5.51 20.22 -16.43
C ILE A 152 -6.40 18.99 -16.57
N PHE A 153 -7.50 18.96 -15.81
CA PHE A 153 -8.48 17.88 -15.82
C PHE A 153 -9.84 18.38 -16.31
N PHE A 154 -10.38 17.68 -17.31
CA PHE A 154 -11.74 17.83 -17.80
C PHE A 154 -12.67 16.78 -17.21
N PRO A 155 -14.00 17.00 -17.22
CA PRO A 155 -14.95 16.01 -16.73
C PRO A 155 -14.84 14.62 -17.39
N HIS A 156 -14.53 14.57 -18.69
CA HIS A 156 -14.40 13.32 -19.44
C HIS A 156 -13.13 12.52 -19.08
N ASP A 157 -12.14 13.13 -18.43
CA ASP A 157 -10.92 12.45 -18.01
C ASP A 157 -11.19 11.46 -16.86
N SER A 158 -12.33 11.57 -16.19
CA SER A 158 -12.71 10.72 -15.06
C SER A 158 -12.60 9.23 -15.39
N LEU A 159 -12.99 8.83 -16.61
CA LEU A 159 -12.92 7.44 -17.07
C LEU A 159 -11.47 6.96 -17.24
N LEU A 160 -10.58 7.80 -17.76
CA LEU A 160 -9.16 7.47 -17.93
C LEU A 160 -8.47 7.36 -16.57
N LEU A 161 -8.74 8.29 -15.65
CA LEU A 161 -8.20 8.26 -14.29
C LEU A 161 -8.64 7.00 -13.52
N LEU A 162 -9.91 6.57 -13.67
CA LEU A 162 -10.39 5.34 -13.05
C LEU A 162 -9.67 4.10 -13.60
N LYS A 163 -9.48 4.03 -14.92
CA LYS A 163 -8.72 2.96 -15.57
C LYS A 163 -7.26 2.92 -15.12
N ASP A 164 -6.65 4.08 -14.94
CA ASP A 164 -5.27 4.17 -14.45
C ASP A 164 -5.15 3.67 -12.99
N ILE A 165 -6.13 3.95 -12.14
CA ILE A 165 -6.15 3.38 -10.78
C ILE A 165 -6.37 1.87 -10.83
N GLU A 166 -7.24 1.36 -11.70
CA GLU A 166 -7.42 -0.09 -11.91
C GLU A 166 -6.13 -0.75 -12.41
N ALA A 167 -5.41 -0.12 -13.34
CA ALA A 167 -4.12 -0.61 -13.79
C ALA A 167 -3.08 -0.66 -12.65
N ALA A 168 -3.08 0.34 -11.76
CA ALA A 168 -2.22 0.32 -10.57
C ALA A 168 -2.60 -0.81 -9.60
N GLU A 169 -3.88 -1.01 -9.35
CA GLU A 169 -4.39 -2.09 -8.50
C GLU A 169 -3.99 -3.46 -9.04
N GLN A 170 -4.16 -3.69 -10.34
CA GLN A 170 -3.72 -4.90 -11.03
C GLN A 170 -2.20 -5.07 -10.98
N PHE A 171 -1.45 -3.99 -11.14
CA PHE A 171 0.01 -4.04 -11.11
C PHE A 171 0.56 -4.46 -9.74
N PHE A 172 0.07 -3.87 -8.65
CA PHE A 172 0.60 -4.16 -7.30
C PHE A 172 0.12 -5.49 -6.72
N TYR A 173 -1.04 -6.00 -7.14
CA TYR A 173 -1.68 -7.15 -6.48
C TYR A 173 -2.12 -8.28 -7.42
N GLY A 174 -2.04 -8.10 -8.74
CA GLY A 174 -2.45 -9.10 -9.72
C GLY A 174 -3.96 -9.34 -9.76
N GLU A 175 -4.37 -10.37 -10.52
CA GLU A 175 -5.77 -10.80 -10.66
C GLU A 175 -6.19 -11.79 -9.56
N ASP A 176 -5.27 -12.66 -9.11
CA ASP A 176 -5.53 -13.66 -8.07
C ASP A 176 -5.34 -13.09 -6.67
N GLN A 177 -6.26 -12.22 -6.26
CA GLN A 177 -6.22 -11.59 -4.94
C GLN A 177 -6.97 -12.40 -3.90
N ASP A 178 -6.29 -12.75 -2.80
CA ASP A 178 -6.99 -13.17 -1.59
C ASP A 178 -7.83 -12.01 -1.02
N LYS A 179 -8.83 -12.36 -0.21
CA LYS A 179 -9.76 -11.38 0.38
C LYS A 179 -9.05 -10.25 1.14
N LYS A 180 -7.91 -10.54 1.81
CA LYS A 180 -7.19 -9.56 2.61
C LYS A 180 -6.47 -8.52 1.74
N LYS A 181 -5.92 -8.93 0.59
CA LYS A 181 -5.31 -8.02 -0.39
C LYS A 181 -6.35 -7.09 -0.98
N ILE A 182 -7.53 -7.61 -1.35
CA ILE A 182 -8.64 -6.79 -1.85
C ILE A 182 -9.07 -5.76 -0.81
N GLU A 183 -9.28 -6.18 0.45
CA GLU A 183 -9.65 -5.28 1.54
C GLU A 183 -8.61 -4.17 1.76
N TYR A 184 -7.32 -4.54 1.75
CA TYR A 184 -6.22 -3.58 1.88
C TYR A 184 -6.21 -2.58 0.71
N MET A 185 -6.31 -3.07 -0.52
CA MET A 185 -6.31 -2.24 -1.73
C MET A 185 -7.46 -1.22 -1.69
N LEU A 186 -8.69 -1.69 -1.45
CA LEU A 186 -9.89 -0.86 -1.38
C LEU A 186 -9.81 0.17 -0.26
N GLN A 187 -9.20 -0.16 0.88
CA GLN A 187 -9.01 0.78 1.99
C GLN A 187 -8.32 2.08 1.55
N TYR A 188 -7.41 2.02 0.59
CA TYR A 188 -6.68 3.20 0.10
C TYR A 188 -7.31 3.83 -1.13
N THR A 189 -7.82 3.04 -2.09
CA THR A 189 -8.27 3.57 -3.38
C THR A 189 -9.72 4.06 -3.40
N ILE A 190 -10.60 3.51 -2.55
CA ILE A 190 -12.05 3.76 -2.65
C ILE A 190 -12.41 5.24 -2.57
N LYS A 191 -11.73 6.00 -1.70
CA LYS A 191 -11.97 7.44 -1.55
C LYS A 191 -11.60 8.20 -2.82
N LEU A 192 -10.42 7.92 -3.39
CA LEU A 192 -9.96 8.59 -4.60
C LEU A 192 -10.85 8.22 -5.80
N LYS A 193 -11.15 6.93 -5.99
CA LYS A 193 -12.08 6.44 -7.02
C LYS A 193 -13.44 7.12 -6.90
N SER A 194 -13.97 7.23 -5.68
CA SER A 194 -15.26 7.91 -5.44
C SER A 194 -15.20 9.38 -5.85
N ILE A 195 -14.16 10.12 -5.46
CA ILE A 195 -13.98 11.53 -5.88
C ILE A 195 -13.96 11.65 -7.39
N ILE A 196 -13.19 10.80 -8.07
CA ILE A 196 -13.09 10.83 -9.53
C ILE A 196 -14.44 10.52 -10.18
N ALA A 197 -15.07 9.43 -9.78
CA ALA A 197 -16.30 8.93 -10.40
C ALA A 197 -17.50 9.84 -10.18
N VAL A 198 -17.65 10.45 -9.00
CA VAL A 198 -18.87 11.22 -8.69
C VAL A 198 -18.68 12.73 -8.66
N VAL A 199 -17.47 13.24 -8.38
CA VAL A 199 -17.19 14.68 -8.32
C VAL A 199 -16.51 15.16 -9.60
N MET A 200 -15.39 14.52 -10.01
CA MET A 200 -14.61 15.01 -11.15
C MET A 200 -15.33 14.86 -12.49
N ASP A 201 -16.26 13.91 -12.61
CA ASP A 201 -17.11 13.75 -13.80
C ASP A 201 -18.13 14.89 -14.00
N LYS A 202 -18.33 15.78 -13.01
CA LYS A 202 -19.33 16.85 -13.10
C LYS A 202 -18.76 18.13 -13.70
N SER A 203 -19.56 18.86 -14.45
CA SER A 203 -19.21 20.21 -14.92
C SER A 203 -19.11 21.20 -13.75
N ALA A 204 -18.39 22.32 -13.92
CA ALA A 204 -18.32 23.33 -12.86
C ALA A 204 -19.71 23.86 -12.47
N LYS A 205 -20.63 23.98 -13.43
CA LYS A 205 -22.01 24.40 -13.18
C LYS A 205 -22.74 23.45 -12.23
N GLU A 206 -22.69 22.14 -12.51
CA GLU A 206 -23.33 21.11 -11.66
C GLU A 206 -22.70 21.05 -10.27
N LEU A 207 -21.38 21.24 -10.16
CA LEU A 207 -20.69 21.29 -8.86
C LEU A 207 -21.14 22.48 -8.00
N ILE A 208 -21.44 23.62 -8.62
CA ILE A 208 -21.82 24.85 -7.91
C ILE A 208 -23.32 24.86 -7.60
N GLU A 209 -24.15 24.65 -8.63
CA GLU A 209 -25.61 24.80 -8.56
C GLU A 209 -26.31 23.55 -8.02
N GLY A 210 -25.61 22.42 -7.97
CA GLY A 210 -26.21 21.12 -7.71
C GLY A 210 -26.67 20.44 -9.00
N GLY A 211 -26.99 19.15 -8.88
CA GLY A 211 -27.48 18.33 -9.97
C GLY A 211 -28.39 17.24 -9.45
N ASN A 212 -28.73 16.27 -10.31
CA ASN A 212 -29.59 15.15 -9.93
C ASN A 212 -29.00 14.28 -8.82
N TYR A 213 -27.67 14.31 -8.65
CA TYR A 213 -26.92 13.41 -7.76
C TYR A 213 -26.05 14.15 -6.73
N ASN A 214 -26.11 15.48 -6.68
CA ASN A 214 -25.31 16.28 -5.75
C ASN A 214 -26.04 17.54 -5.29
N GLN A 215 -25.83 17.91 -4.03
CA GLN A 215 -26.33 19.16 -3.48
C GLN A 215 -25.52 20.35 -4.03
N PRO A 216 -26.10 21.57 -4.05
CA PRO A 216 -25.38 22.79 -4.36
C PRO A 216 -24.19 22.99 -3.41
N TYR A 217 -23.09 23.58 -3.92
CA TYR A 217 -21.85 23.78 -3.16
C TYR A 217 -22.06 24.39 -1.76
N PHE A 218 -22.91 25.42 -1.67
CA PHE A 218 -23.14 26.14 -0.41
C PHE A 218 -23.87 25.32 0.66
N LYS A 219 -24.47 24.19 0.29
CA LYS A 219 -25.13 23.26 1.22
C LYS A 219 -24.23 22.10 1.65
N LEU A 220 -23.07 21.92 1.00
CA LEU A 220 -22.14 20.86 1.35
C LEU A 220 -21.47 21.14 2.70
N PRO A 221 -21.09 20.09 3.44
CA PRO A 221 -20.28 20.26 4.64
C PRO A 221 -18.85 20.65 4.27
N ASP A 222 -18.14 21.31 5.18
CA ASP A 222 -16.84 21.92 4.86
C ASP A 222 -15.74 20.88 4.60
N LYS A 223 -15.50 19.97 5.55
CA LYS A 223 -14.41 18.98 5.51
C LYS A 223 -14.85 17.53 5.76
N VAL A 224 -15.87 17.33 6.60
CA VAL A 224 -16.35 16.00 6.98
C VAL A 224 -17.69 15.78 6.29
N PRO A 225 -17.87 14.71 5.49
CA PRO A 225 -19.11 14.47 4.78
C PRO A 225 -20.25 14.12 5.75
N ASP A 226 -21.48 14.52 5.41
CA ASP A 226 -22.68 14.19 6.20
C ASP A 226 -23.00 12.69 6.16
N VAL A 227 -22.63 12.03 5.06
CA VAL A 227 -22.80 10.59 4.84
C VAL A 227 -21.43 9.95 4.83
N ALA A 228 -21.24 8.93 5.68
CA ALA A 228 -19.98 8.17 5.73
C ALA A 228 -19.62 7.62 4.35
N GLY A 229 -18.36 7.83 3.93
CA GLY A 229 -17.86 7.41 2.63
C GLY A 229 -18.20 8.33 1.45
N SER A 230 -19.05 9.36 1.64
CA SER A 230 -19.32 10.33 0.59
C SER A 230 -18.11 11.25 0.33
N PRO A 231 -17.74 11.53 -0.93
CA PRO A 231 -16.68 12.48 -1.26
C PRO A 231 -17.18 13.94 -1.30
N TRP A 232 -18.48 14.16 -1.10
CA TRP A 232 -19.09 15.48 -1.24
C TRP A 232 -18.81 16.37 -0.03
N THR A 233 -17.79 17.21 -0.17
CA THR A 233 -17.44 18.28 0.79
C THR A 233 -17.07 19.55 0.01
N LYS A 234 -17.23 20.71 0.64
CA LYS A 234 -16.79 21.96 0.02
C LYS A 234 -15.30 21.95 -0.28
N GLN A 235 -14.46 21.36 0.58
CA GLN A 235 -13.03 21.25 0.34
C GLN A 235 -12.71 20.47 -0.95
N ILE A 236 -13.33 19.31 -1.16
CA ILE A 236 -13.09 18.49 -2.36
C ILE A 236 -13.61 19.22 -3.61
N VAL A 237 -14.82 19.76 -3.57
CA VAL A 237 -15.39 20.50 -4.73
C VAL A 237 -14.55 21.74 -5.04
N TRP A 238 -14.08 22.45 -4.01
CA TRP A 238 -13.20 23.60 -4.17
C TRP A 238 -11.89 23.23 -4.87
N LYS A 239 -11.23 22.13 -4.46
CA LYS A 239 -10.01 21.63 -5.11
C LYS A 239 -10.23 21.31 -6.58
N VAL A 240 -11.31 20.59 -6.90
CA VAL A 240 -11.69 20.25 -8.28
C VAL A 240 -11.93 21.51 -9.12
N LEU A 241 -12.69 22.48 -8.61
CA LEU A 241 -12.94 23.75 -9.29
C LEU A 241 -11.66 24.58 -9.46
N SER A 242 -10.78 24.58 -8.45
CA SER A 242 -9.49 25.27 -8.48
C SER A 242 -8.57 24.69 -9.56
N GLY A 243 -8.57 23.37 -9.75
CA GLY A 243 -7.86 22.72 -10.85
C GLY A 243 -8.36 23.11 -12.24
N ARG A 244 -9.58 23.66 -12.36
CA ARG A 244 -10.21 24.00 -13.64
C ARG A 244 -10.14 25.47 -14.03
N VAL A 245 -9.65 26.35 -13.16
CA VAL A 245 -9.65 27.82 -13.40
C VAL A 245 -8.93 28.25 -14.68
N LYS A 246 -8.01 27.42 -15.19
CA LYS A 246 -7.26 27.68 -16.43
C LYS A 246 -8.11 27.53 -17.69
N HIS A 247 -9.15 26.70 -17.67
CA HIS A 247 -9.91 26.32 -18.88
C HIS A 247 -11.45 26.40 -18.72
N ASP A 248 -11.98 26.46 -17.50
CA ASP A 248 -13.42 26.57 -17.24
C ASP A 248 -13.75 27.98 -16.72
N SER A 249 -14.51 28.74 -17.51
CA SER A 249 -14.89 30.12 -17.19
C SER A 249 -15.85 30.23 -16.01
N VAL A 250 -16.70 29.21 -15.79
CA VAL A 250 -17.63 29.14 -14.66
C VAL A 250 -16.84 28.89 -13.39
N ALA A 251 -15.92 27.91 -13.40
CA ALA A 251 -15.03 27.66 -12.27
C ALA A 251 -14.18 28.91 -11.94
N LYS A 252 -13.59 29.54 -12.95
CA LYS A 252 -12.78 30.76 -12.80
C LYS A 252 -13.57 31.90 -12.15
N LYS A 253 -14.80 32.15 -12.60
CA LYS A 253 -15.68 33.18 -12.02
C LYS A 253 -16.03 32.84 -10.57
N PHE A 254 -16.35 31.58 -10.30
CA PHE A 254 -16.70 31.12 -8.96
C PHE A 254 -15.56 31.27 -7.95
N ILE A 255 -14.37 30.76 -8.28
CA ILE A 255 -13.17 30.85 -7.42
C ILE A 255 -12.79 32.31 -7.17
N LYS A 256 -12.82 33.17 -8.20
CA LYS A 256 -12.54 34.61 -8.07
C LYS A 256 -13.49 35.32 -7.10
N ASN A 257 -14.75 34.91 -7.07
CA ASN A 257 -15.78 35.53 -6.23
C ASN A 257 -15.79 34.99 -4.79
N ASN A 258 -15.08 33.89 -4.52
CA ASN A 258 -15.07 33.23 -3.22
C ASN A 258 -13.63 32.92 -2.78
N PRO A 259 -12.67 33.87 -2.79
CA PRO A 259 -11.28 33.56 -2.45
C PRO A 259 -11.13 33.03 -1.01
N ASN A 260 -10.14 32.15 -0.77
CA ASN A 260 -9.68 31.71 0.54
C ASN A 260 -10.66 30.86 1.39
N VAL A 261 -11.48 29.99 0.78
CA VAL A 261 -12.37 29.12 1.58
C VAL A 261 -11.62 27.94 2.23
N PHE A 262 -10.53 27.46 1.62
CA PHE A 262 -9.83 26.24 2.05
C PHE A 262 -8.30 26.23 1.80
N ASP A 263 -7.68 27.40 1.62
CA ASP A 263 -6.21 27.52 1.58
C ASP A 263 -5.57 27.26 2.96
#